data_AF-A0A3N8MTS8-F1
#
_entry.id   AF-A0A3N8MTS8-F1
#
_cell.length_a   1.000
_cell.length_b   1.000
_cell.length_c   1.000
_cell.angle_alpha   90.00
_cell.angle_beta   90.00
_cell.angle_gamma   90.00
#
_symmetry.space_group_name_H-M   'P 1'
#
loop_
_entity.id
_entity.type
_entity.pdbx_description
1 polymer ?
#
loop_
_entity_poly.entity_id
_entity_poly.type
_entity_poly.pdbx_seq_one_letter_code
_entity_poly.pdbx_strand_id
1 'polypeptide(L)'
;MLQASEMQQRFTHLQQTVSEASRTCHSDKTIPKDLMNWMDELDKECKSGKKIMSSHDEDRIRKWVDDLERIGDRAERACMQAGGLDTRVKNAVSSMHSELSDLKRQLH
;
A
#
# COMPACT_ATOMS: atom_id res chain seq x y z
N MET A 1 -19.88 1.01 10.26
CA MET A 1 -19.65 0.94 8.81
C MET A 1 -19.28 2.33 8.34
N LEU A 2 -18.10 2.48 7.73
CA LEU A 2 -17.75 3.74 7.06
C LEU A 2 -18.70 4.03 5.92
N GLN A 3 -19.04 5.30 5.71
CA GLN A 3 -19.74 5.69 4.49
C GLN A 3 -18.82 5.48 3.29
N ALA A 4 -19.41 5.13 2.13
CA ALA A 4 -18.67 4.97 0.87
C ALA A 4 -17.79 6.20 0.54
N SER A 5 -18.26 7.40 0.90
CA SER A 5 -17.52 8.66 0.75
C SER A 5 -16.23 8.70 1.58
N GLU A 6 -16.27 8.25 2.84
CA GLU A 6 -15.11 8.22 3.73
C GLU A 6 -14.10 7.15 3.28
N MET A 7 -14.62 5.99 2.86
CA MET A 7 -13.80 4.91 2.30
C MET A 7 -13.06 5.36 1.04
N GLN A 8 -13.73 6.12 0.17
CA GLN A 8 -13.13 6.68 -1.05
C GLN A 8 -12.05 7.74 -0.73
N GLN A 9 -12.25 8.57 0.30
CA GLN A 9 -11.23 9.50 0.77
C GLN A 9 -9.99 8.78 1.30
N ARG A 10 -10.18 7.79 2.18
CA ARG A 10 -9.07 6.98 2.70
C ARG A 10 -8.36 6.20 1.61
N PHE A 11 -9.11 5.64 0.67
CA PHE A 11 -8.52 4.98 -0.49
C PHE A 11 -7.66 5.93 -1.33
N THR A 12 -8.13 7.16 -1.55
CA THR A 12 -7.34 8.18 -2.28
C THR A 12 -6.07 8.52 -1.53
N HIS A 13 -6.15 8.64 -0.21
CA HIS A 13 -4.98 8.88 0.63
C HIS A 13 -3.98 7.73 0.55
N LEU A 14 -4.46 6.49 0.68
CA LEU A 14 -3.66 5.29 0.51
C LEU A 14 -2.95 5.24 -0.85
N GLN A 15 -3.66 5.52 -1.95
CA GLN A 15 -3.05 5.56 -3.28
C GLN A 15 -1.91 6.58 -3.35
N GLN A 16 -2.08 7.76 -2.74
CA GLN A 16 -1.01 8.78 -2.68
C GLN A 16 0.19 8.27 -1.90
N THR A 17 -0.02 7.70 -0.72
CA THR A 17 1.04 7.15 0.14
C THR A 17 1.81 6.03 -0.58
N VAL A 18 1.10 5.11 -1.25
CA VAL A 18 1.71 4.02 -2.02
C VAL A 18 2.55 4.55 -3.18
N SER A 19 1.99 5.48 -3.98
CA SER A 19 2.72 6.07 -5.10
C SER A 19 3.94 6.88 -4.63
N GLU A 20 3.87 7.55 -3.48
CA GLU A 20 5.00 8.25 -2.88
C GLU A 20 6.08 7.28 -2.38
N ALA A 21 5.68 6.19 -1.72
CA ALA A 21 6.60 5.15 -1.27
C ALA A 21 7.30 4.48 -2.46
N SER A 22 6.56 4.15 -3.53
CA SER A 22 7.13 3.61 -4.76
C SER A 22 8.13 4.58 -5.39
N ARG A 23 7.81 5.87 -5.52
CA ARG A 23 8.74 6.88 -6.05
C ARG A 23 10.00 7.03 -5.18
N THR A 24 9.84 6.99 -3.86
CA THR A 24 10.95 7.06 -2.92
C THR A 24 11.88 5.86 -3.08
N CYS A 25 11.32 4.66 -3.22
CA CYS A 25 12.07 3.44 -3.54
C CYS A 25 12.76 3.54 -4.92
N HIS A 26 12.12 4.10 -5.94
CA HIS A 26 12.76 4.29 -7.25
C HIS A 26 13.90 5.31 -7.25
N SER A 27 13.85 6.26 -6.32
CA SER A 27 14.87 7.30 -6.19
C SER A 27 16.15 6.80 -5.52
N ASP A 28 16.06 5.70 -4.77
CA ASP A 28 17.19 5.12 -4.05
C ASP A 28 17.71 3.86 -4.77
N LYS A 29 18.95 3.92 -5.25
CA LYS A 29 19.59 2.82 -5.99
C LYS A 29 20.04 1.66 -5.10
N THR A 30 20.00 1.84 -3.78
CA THR A 30 20.38 0.80 -2.80
C THR A 30 19.23 -0.15 -2.49
N ILE A 31 18.05 0.12 -3.03
CA ILE A 31 16.84 -0.67 -2.84
C ILE A 31 17.01 -2.06 -3.45
N PRO A 32 16.75 -3.13 -2.68
CA PRO A 32 16.75 -4.47 -3.22
C PRO A 32 15.61 -4.64 -4.23
N LYS A 33 15.87 -5.41 -5.28
CA LYS A 33 14.91 -5.69 -6.34
C LYS A 33 13.59 -6.26 -5.81
N ASP A 34 13.64 -7.06 -4.75
CA ASP A 34 12.44 -7.64 -4.15
C ASP A 34 11.51 -6.56 -3.57
N LEU A 35 12.06 -5.60 -2.82
CA LEU A 35 11.28 -4.47 -2.32
C LEU A 35 10.68 -3.66 -3.47
N MET A 36 11.48 -3.39 -4.50
CA MET A 36 11.04 -2.65 -5.68
C MET A 36 9.89 -3.35 -6.41
N ASN A 37 9.99 -4.67 -6.57
CA ASN A 37 8.94 -5.49 -7.17
C ASN A 37 7.64 -5.43 -6.35
N TRP A 38 7.72 -5.54 -5.01
CA TRP A 38 6.55 -5.43 -4.15
C TRP A 38 5.92 -4.03 -4.22
N MET A 39 6.72 -2.97 -4.25
CA MET A 39 6.21 -1.60 -4.41
C MET A 39 5.52 -1.37 -5.74
N ASP A 40 6.07 -1.91 -6.83
CA ASP A 40 5.45 -1.84 -8.16
C ASP A 40 4.15 -2.62 -8.24
N GLU A 41 4.10 -3.81 -7.62
CA GLU A 41 2.89 -4.61 -7.55
C GLU A 41 1.81 -3.90 -6.73
N LEU A 42 2.17 -3.31 -5.60
CA LEU A 42 1.25 -2.58 -4.74
C LEU A 42 0.71 -1.31 -5.43
N ASP A 43 1.54 -0.54 -6.14
CA ASP A 43 1.10 0.63 -6.91
C ASP A 43 0.16 0.24 -8.07
N LYS A 44 0.40 -0.90 -8.73
CA LYS A 44 -0.50 -1.45 -9.76
C LYS A 44 -1.84 -1.88 -9.16
N GLU A 45 -1.83 -2.61 -8.06
CA GLU A 45 -3.05 -3.03 -7.36
C GLU A 45 -3.85 -1.83 -6.84
N CYS A 46 -3.16 -0.80 -6.33
CA CYS A 46 -3.77 0.46 -5.96
C CYS A 46 -4.45 1.16 -7.14
N LYS A 47 -3.83 1.20 -8.32
CA LYS A 47 -4.45 1.76 -9.54
C LYS A 47 -5.70 0.97 -9.95
N SER A 48 -5.65 -0.35 -9.88
CA SER A 48 -6.81 -1.23 -10.15
C SER A 48 -7.92 -1.07 -9.12
N GLY A 49 -7.56 -0.77 -7.86
CA GLY A 49 -8.47 -0.58 -6.73
C GLY A 49 -9.55 0.47 -6.95
N LYS A 50 -9.28 1.50 -7.77
CA LYS A 50 -10.27 2.54 -8.08
C LYS A 50 -11.52 1.95 -8.74
N LYS A 51 -11.35 0.96 -9.62
CA LYS A 51 -12.47 0.25 -10.28
C LYS A 51 -13.22 -0.65 -9.30
N ILE A 52 -12.52 -1.25 -8.34
CA ILE A 52 -13.12 -2.08 -7.28
C ILE A 52 -13.95 -1.20 -6.33
N MET A 53 -13.40 -0.05 -5.91
CA MET A 53 -14.09 0.90 -5.05
C MET A 53 -15.36 1.44 -5.71
N SER A 54 -15.32 1.73 -7.02
CA SER A 54 -16.50 2.15 -7.80
C SER A 54 -17.53 1.04 -8.02
N SER A 55 -17.20 -0.23 -7.76
CA SER A 55 -18.17 -1.32 -7.90
C SER A 55 -19.16 -1.41 -6.73
N HIS A 56 -18.92 -0.68 -5.63
CA HIS A 56 -19.73 -0.70 -4.40
C HIS A 56 -19.93 -2.10 -3.79
N ASP A 57 -19.10 -3.07 -4.20
CA ASP A 57 -19.12 -4.44 -3.72
C ASP A 57 -18.18 -4.54 -2.52
N GLU A 58 -18.75 -4.56 -1.31
CA GLU A 58 -17.98 -4.58 -0.08
C GLU A 58 -17.10 -5.83 0.05
N ASP A 59 -17.55 -6.99 -0.40
CA ASP A 59 -16.77 -8.22 -0.35
C ASP A 59 -15.55 -8.14 -1.27
N ARG A 60 -15.72 -7.55 -2.45
CA ARG A 60 -14.59 -7.28 -3.36
C ARG A 60 -13.64 -6.24 -2.79
N ILE A 61 -14.16 -5.20 -2.15
CA ILE A 61 -13.33 -4.16 -1.52
C ILE A 61 -12.53 -4.76 -0.36
N ARG A 62 -13.15 -5.56 0.52
CA ARG A 62 -12.47 -6.27 1.62
C ARG A 62 -11.34 -7.15 1.11
N LYS A 63 -11.63 -8.02 0.15
CA LYS A 63 -10.62 -8.91 -0.45
C LYS A 63 -9.46 -8.13 -1.06
N TRP A 64 -9.77 -7.06 -1.77
CA TRP A 64 -8.76 -6.21 -2.39
C TRP A 64 -7.87 -5.51 -1.35
N VAL A 65 -8.44 -5.02 -0.23
CA VAL A 65 -7.64 -4.47 0.86
C VAL A 65 -6.81 -5.54 1.57
N ASP A 66 -7.35 -6.74 1.77
CA ASP A 66 -6.61 -7.87 2.33
C ASP A 66 -5.41 -8.26 1.43
N ASP A 67 -5.60 -8.24 0.10
CA ASP A 67 -4.53 -8.48 -0.86
C ASP A 67 -3.45 -7.40 -0.80
N LEU A 68 -3.83 -6.12 -0.73
CA LEU A 68 -2.88 -5.01 -0.58
C LEU A 68 -2.09 -5.10 0.72
N GLU A 69 -2.74 -5.37 1.85
CA GLU A 69 -2.06 -5.52 3.14
C GLU A 69 -1.05 -6.66 3.11
N ARG A 70 -1.40 -7.78 2.48
CA ARG A 70 -0.48 -8.91 2.29
C ARG A 70 0.76 -8.52 1.46
N ILE A 71 0.60 -7.72 0.40
CA ILE A 71 1.73 -7.22 -0.40
C ILE A 71 2.55 -6.21 0.42
N GLY A 72 1.87 -5.31 1.15
CA GLY A 72 2.48 -4.29 2.01
C GLY A 72 3.33 -4.90 3.12
N ASP A 73 2.84 -5.93 3.80
CA ASP A 73 3.56 -6.68 4.84
C ASP A 73 4.80 -7.40 4.26
N ARG A 74 4.72 -7.91 3.03
CA ARG A 74 5.90 -8.46 2.33
C ARG A 74 6.93 -7.37 1.99
N ALA A 75 6.46 -6.22 1.53
CA ALA A 75 7.32 -5.08 1.25
C ALA A 75 8.00 -4.57 2.53
N GLU A 76 7.26 -4.43 3.63
CA GLU A 76 7.79 -3.99 4.91
C GLU A 76 8.84 -4.98 5.43
N ARG A 77 8.58 -6.29 5.35
CA ARG A 77 9.57 -7.31 5.71
C ARG A 77 10.82 -7.26 4.83
N ALA A 78 10.67 -7.11 3.51
CA ALA A 78 11.81 -6.94 2.61
C ALA A 78 12.61 -5.67 2.95
N CYS A 79 11.93 -4.58 3.29
CA CYS A 79 12.53 -3.32 3.72
C CYS A 79 13.31 -3.47 5.05
N MET A 80 12.74 -4.19 6.02
CA MET A 80 13.41 -4.46 7.30
C MET A 80 14.61 -5.40 7.14
N GLN A 81 14.52 -6.40 6.27
CA GLN A 81 15.61 -7.33 5.97
C GLN A 81 16.75 -6.70 5.18
N ALA A 82 16.43 -5.70 4.36
CA ALA A 82 17.40 -4.89 3.63
C ALA A 82 18.14 -3.96 4.62
N GLY A 83 19.11 -4.52 5.33
CA GLY A 83 20.00 -3.75 6.19
C GLY A 83 20.69 -2.65 5.38
N GLY A 84 20.58 -1.41 5.83
CA GLY A 84 21.23 -0.25 5.20
C GLY A 84 20.37 0.62 4.28
N LEU A 85 19.05 0.41 4.19
CA LEU A 85 18.16 1.32 3.46
C LEU A 85 18.09 2.72 4.09
N ASP A 86 17.93 3.76 3.25
CA ASP A 86 17.67 5.14 3.67
C ASP A 86 16.43 5.19 4.58
N THR A 87 16.52 6.01 5.62
CA THR A 87 15.42 6.19 6.60
C THR A 87 14.14 6.67 5.92
N ARG A 88 14.24 7.46 4.83
CA ARG A 88 13.10 7.92 4.05
C ARG A 88 12.33 6.76 3.41
N VAL A 89 13.04 5.77 2.87
CA VAL A 89 12.43 4.57 2.29
C VAL A 89 11.71 3.79 3.38
N LYS A 90 12.37 3.54 4.51
CA LYS A 90 11.79 2.81 5.64
C LYS A 90 10.53 3.48 6.14
N ASN A 91 10.57 4.80 6.33
CA ASN A 91 9.42 5.59 6.76
C ASN A 91 8.30 5.52 5.72
N ALA A 92 8.60 5.64 4.43
CA ALA A 92 7.58 5.59 3.39
C ALA A 92 6.88 4.22 3.32
N VAL A 93 7.65 3.12 3.39
CA VAL A 93 7.11 1.75 3.40
C VAL A 93 6.31 1.48 4.68
N SER A 94 6.78 1.93 5.84
CA SER A 94 6.08 1.74 7.11
C SER A 94 4.80 2.58 7.22
N SER A 95 4.82 3.84 6.76
CA SER A 95 3.61 4.67 6.65
C SER A 95 2.58 4.04 5.73
N MET A 96 3.01 3.55 4.56
CA MET A 96 2.15 2.83 3.63
C MET A 96 1.51 1.58 4.28
N HIS A 97 2.31 0.76 4.97
CA HIS A 97 1.81 -0.44 5.64
C HIS A 97 0.83 -0.11 6.78
N SER A 98 1.08 0.98 7.52
CA SER A 98 0.19 1.46 8.57
C SER A 98 -1.16 1.90 8.01
N GLU A 99 -1.17 2.69 6.93
CA GLU A 99 -2.40 3.10 6.24
C GLU A 99 -3.22 1.90 5.71
N LEU A 100 -2.54 0.88 5.18
CA LEU A 100 -3.19 -0.37 4.75
C LEU A 100 -3.84 -1.11 5.90
N SER A 101 -3.10 -1.27 7.00
CA SER A 101 -3.58 -1.93 8.21
C SER A 101 -4.78 -1.21 8.80
N ASP A 102 -4.74 0.12 8.84
CA ASP A 102 -5.83 0.95 9.33
C ASP A 102 -7.06 0.88 8.44
N LEU A 103 -6.88 0.87 7.12
CA LEU A 103 -7.97 0.69 6.16
C LEU A 103 -8.63 -0.70 6.31
N LYS A 104 -7.82 -1.76 6.47
CA LYS A 104 -8.31 -3.12 6.69
C LYS A 104 -9.15 -3.22 7.96
N ARG A 105 -8.63 -2.69 9.09
CA ARG A 105 -9.33 -2.65 10.39
C ARG A 105 -10.66 -1.91 10.39
N GLN A 106 -10.86 -1.06 9.39
CA GLN A 106 -12.05 -0.26 9.22
C GLN A 106 -13.11 -0.93 8.34
N LEU A 107 -12.69 -1.89 7.52
CA LEU A 107 -13.55 -2.67 6.64
C LEU A 107 -14.05 -3.97 7.28
N HIS A 108 -13.26 -4.52 8.21
CA HIS A 108 -13.60 -5.66 9.07
C HIS A 108 -14.20 -5.17 10.40
#